data_AF-A0A3R8T3Z6-F1
#
_entry.id   AF-A0A3R8T3Z6-F1
#
_cell.length_a   1.000
_cell.length_b   1.000
_cell.length_c   1.000
_cell.angle_alpha   90.00
_cell.angle_beta   90.00
_cell.angle_gamma   90.00
#
_symmetry.space_group_name_H-M   'P 1'
#
loop_
_entity.id
_entity.type
_entity.pdbx_description
1 polymer ?
#
loop_
_entity_poly.entity_id
_entity_poly.type
_entity_poly.pdbx_seq_one_letter_code
_entity_poly.pdbx_strand_id
1 'polypeptide(L)'
;MSDSPDLIHRPAGTVRMVVSCLCADWCGTCRDYRAVLAGEASRHSDSAFVWLDVEDDADLVGDLDVETFPTLLVTAGDEVLFYGAVLPGAEHLHRLLAVLQAQGQQPVPVDEGVFTLAGRLNSLIGVQS
;
A
#
# COMPACT_ATOMS: atom_id res chain seq x y z
N MET A 1 -12.08 15.87 -6.42
CA MET A 1 -11.19 15.33 -7.47
C MET A 1 -9.81 15.82 -7.08
N SER A 2 -9.12 15.04 -6.25
CA SER A 2 -7.74 15.36 -5.87
C SER A 2 -6.84 14.66 -6.88
N ASP A 3 -5.88 15.38 -7.45
CA ASP A 3 -4.99 14.87 -8.50
C ASP A 3 -3.92 13.87 -7.96
N SER A 4 -4.12 13.26 -6.79
CA SER A 4 -3.12 12.41 -6.14
C SER A 4 -3.76 11.44 -5.13
N PRO A 5 -3.19 10.23 -4.98
CA PRO A 5 -3.71 9.22 -4.06
C PRO A 5 -3.65 9.72 -2.60
N ASP A 6 -4.53 9.16 -1.77
CA ASP A 6 -4.62 9.57 -0.38
C ASP A 6 -3.42 9.06 0.44
N LEU A 7 -2.48 9.95 0.71
CA LEU A 7 -1.36 9.69 1.59
C LEU A 7 -1.77 9.84 3.06
N ILE A 8 -2.26 8.75 3.64
CA ILE A 8 -2.68 8.66 5.04
C ILE A 8 -1.54 9.02 5.99
N HIS A 9 -0.34 8.51 5.73
CA HIS A 9 0.84 8.79 6.55
C HIS A 9 2.11 8.86 5.72
N ARG A 10 2.87 9.94 5.90
CA ARG A 10 4.24 10.09 5.42
C ARG A 10 5.20 10.15 6.61
N PRO A 11 6.19 9.24 6.70
CA PRO A 11 7.28 9.34 7.67
C PRO A 11 8.07 10.63 7.52
N ALA A 12 8.55 11.18 8.64
CA ALA A 12 9.42 12.38 8.62
C ALA A 12 10.88 12.07 8.27
N GLY A 13 11.29 10.80 8.33
CA GLY A 13 12.65 10.34 8.05
C GLY A 13 12.70 9.33 6.91
N THR A 14 13.73 8.47 6.91
CA THR A 14 13.86 7.38 5.93
C THR A 14 12.66 6.45 5.98
N VAL A 15 12.04 6.25 4.83
CA VAL A 15 10.91 5.33 4.66
C VAL A 15 11.45 3.90 4.56
N ARG A 16 11.03 3.04 5.48
CA ARG A 16 11.38 1.61 5.54
C ARG A 16 10.45 0.76 4.68
N MET A 17 9.16 1.07 4.71
CA MET A 17 8.14 0.37 3.95
C MET A 17 7.11 1.34 3.38
N VAL A 18 6.49 0.99 2.26
CA VAL A 18 5.29 1.65 1.75
C VAL A 18 4.16 0.64 1.75
N VAL A 19 3.08 0.93 2.48
CA VAL A 19 1.88 0.10 2.58
C VAL A 19 0.77 0.78 1.78
N SER A 20 0.39 0.20 0.66
CA SER A 20 -0.62 0.77 -0.25
C SER A 20 -1.85 -0.12 -0.30
N CYS A 21 -3.04 0.41 0.03
CA CYS A 21 -4.30 -0.25 -0.30
C CYS A 21 -4.75 0.17 -1.69
N LEU A 22 -4.80 -0.80 -2.59
CA LEU A 22 -5.52 -0.72 -3.85
C LEU A 22 -6.99 -0.97 -3.52
N CYS A 23 -7.75 0.10 -3.62
CA CYS A 23 -9.07 0.28 -3.07
C CYS A 23 -9.95 0.96 -4.15
N ALA A 24 -11.26 1.08 -3.90
CA ALA A 24 -12.19 1.82 -4.77
C ALA A 24 -13.22 2.55 -3.91
N ASP A 25 -13.55 3.81 -4.22
CA ASP A 25 -14.44 4.62 -3.37
C ASP A 25 -15.86 4.05 -3.33
N TRP A 26 -16.34 3.37 -4.37
CA TRP A 26 -17.65 2.71 -4.35
C TRP A 26 -17.70 1.51 -3.38
N CYS A 27 -16.56 0.92 -3.03
CA CYS A 27 -16.48 -0.23 -2.13
C CYS A 27 -16.60 0.18 -0.65
N GLY A 28 -17.72 -0.18 -0.01
CA GLY A 28 -17.95 0.14 1.41
C GLY A 28 -16.83 -0.36 2.34
N THR A 29 -16.36 -1.58 2.10
CA THR A 29 -15.22 -2.15 2.84
C THR A 29 -13.95 -1.32 2.70
N CYS A 30 -13.65 -0.77 1.51
CA CYS A 30 -12.47 0.06 1.29
C CYS A 30 -12.55 1.38 2.07
N ARG A 31 -13.72 2.00 2.11
CA ARG A 31 -13.95 3.24 2.87
C ARG A 31 -13.75 3.01 4.37
N ASP A 32 -14.27 1.90 4.92
CA ASP A 32 -14.06 1.53 6.31
C ASP A 32 -12.57 1.20 6.60
N TYR A 33 -11.92 0.53 5.65
CA TYR A 33 -10.51 0.12 5.79
C TYR A 33 -9.53 1.30 5.79
N ARG A 34 -9.90 2.45 5.21
CA ARG A 34 -9.13 3.70 5.31
C ARG A 34 -8.88 4.10 6.77
N ALA A 35 -9.88 3.96 7.63
CA ALA A 35 -9.73 4.25 9.07
C ALA A 35 -8.82 3.21 9.76
N VAL A 36 -8.84 1.96 9.32
CA VAL A 36 -7.94 0.90 9.82
C VAL A 36 -6.49 1.22 9.45
N LEU A 37 -6.22 1.60 8.21
CA LEU A 37 -4.89 2.02 7.76
C LEU A 37 -4.38 3.22 8.58
N ALA A 38 -5.22 4.23 8.80
CA ALA A 38 -4.86 5.40 9.61
C ALA A 38 -4.54 5.04 11.08
N GLY A 39 -5.33 4.13 11.67
CA GLY A 39 -5.07 3.61 13.00
C GLY A 39 -3.74 2.88 13.09
N GLU A 40 -3.46 2.00 12.13
CA GLU A 40 -2.21 1.24 12.11
C GLU A 40 -0.99 2.13 11.80
N ALA A 41 -1.13 3.11 10.91
CA ALA A 41 -0.06 4.06 10.58
C ALA A 41 0.53 4.77 11.80
N SER A 42 -0.30 5.05 12.82
CA SER A 42 0.16 5.66 14.08
C SER A 42 1.18 4.81 14.85
N ARG A 43 1.28 3.51 14.54
CA ARG A 43 2.18 2.52 15.16
C ARG A 43 3.45 2.28 14.35
N HIS A 44 3.53 2.82 13.13
CA HIS A 44 4.59 2.56 12.16
C HIS A 44 5.18 3.89 11.65
N SER A 45 5.94 4.59 12.50
CA SER A 45 6.47 5.92 12.22
C SER A 45 7.51 5.98 11.10
N ASP A 46 8.01 4.84 10.65
CA ASP A 46 9.00 4.66 9.58
C ASP A 46 8.38 4.13 8.27
N SER A 47 7.07 3.93 8.22
CA SER A 47 6.38 3.33 7.06
C SER A 47 5.37 4.31 6.49
N ALA A 48 5.28 4.43 5.16
CA ALA A 48 4.24 5.23 4.52
C ALA A 48 2.96 4.41 4.34
N PHE A 49 1.79 5.06 4.47
CA PHE A 49 0.49 4.43 4.24
C PHE A 49 -0.27 5.20 3.19
N VAL A 50 -0.72 4.50 2.15
CA VAL A 50 -1.44 5.04 1.00
C VAL A 50 -2.77 4.33 0.84
N TRP A 51 -3.83 5.08 0.62
CA TRP A 51 -5.10 4.58 0.13
C TRP A 51 -5.26 5.06 -1.32
N LEU A 52 -5.25 4.12 -2.25
CA LEU A 52 -5.22 4.34 -3.69
C LEU A 52 -6.59 3.94 -4.25
N ASP A 53 -7.31 4.88 -4.84
CA ASP A 53 -8.52 4.54 -5.59
C ASP A 53 -8.12 4.15 -7.01
N VAL A 54 -8.32 2.90 -7.39
CA VAL A 54 -7.88 2.42 -8.70
C VAL A 54 -8.66 3.04 -9.86
N GLU A 55 -9.86 3.59 -9.62
CA GLU A 55 -10.66 4.26 -10.65
C GLU A 55 -10.21 5.72 -10.86
N ASP A 56 -10.00 6.45 -9.76
CA ASP A 56 -9.60 7.86 -9.80
C ASP A 56 -8.10 8.03 -10.13
N ASP A 57 -7.25 7.10 -9.70
CA ASP A 57 -5.79 7.13 -9.91
C ASP A 57 -5.33 6.18 -11.04
N ALA A 58 -6.17 5.97 -12.07
CA ALA A 58 -5.93 5.02 -13.15
C ALA A 58 -4.59 5.22 -13.89
N ASP A 59 -4.15 6.48 -14.10
CA ASP A 59 -2.85 6.78 -14.72
C ASP A 59 -1.68 6.24 -13.88
N LEU A 60 -1.82 6.25 -12.55
CA LEU A 60 -0.83 5.70 -11.62
C LEU A 60 -0.85 4.17 -11.64
N VAL A 61 -2.04 3.56 -11.63
CA VAL A 61 -2.24 2.10 -11.65
C VAL A 61 -1.77 1.48 -12.97
N GLY A 62 -1.98 2.16 -14.10
CA GLY A 62 -1.64 1.67 -15.43
C GLY A 62 -2.52 0.47 -15.83
N ASP A 63 -1.91 -0.55 -16.44
CA ASP A 63 -2.63 -1.73 -16.96
C ASP A 63 -2.91 -2.80 -15.89
N LEU A 64 -2.62 -2.53 -14.61
CA LEU A 64 -2.89 -3.47 -13.52
C LEU A 64 -4.40 -3.58 -13.26
N ASP A 65 -4.95 -4.77 -13.49
CA ASP A 65 -6.35 -5.05 -13.19
C ASP A 65 -6.50 -5.60 -11.76
N VAL A 66 -7.23 -4.88 -10.91
CA VAL A 66 -7.50 -5.26 -9.52
C VAL A 66 -8.96 -5.65 -9.39
N GLU A 67 -9.23 -6.95 -9.40
CA GLU A 67 -10.61 -7.46 -9.35
C GLU A 67 -11.16 -7.60 -7.92
N THR A 68 -10.28 -7.66 -6.92
CA THR A 68 -10.67 -7.91 -5.52
C THR A 68 -10.19 -6.79 -4.61
N PHE A 69 -11.13 -6.22 -3.84
CA PHE A 69 -10.86 -5.12 -2.92
C PHE A 69 -11.22 -5.48 -1.47
N PRO A 70 -10.45 -5.03 -0.47
CA PRO A 70 -9.17 -4.32 -0.59
C PRO A 70 -8.01 -5.27 -0.95
N THR A 71 -7.07 -4.79 -1.77
CA THR A 71 -5.79 -5.45 -2.06
C THR A 71 -4.66 -4.61 -1.47
N LEU A 72 -3.71 -5.25 -0.76
CA LEU A 72 -2.51 -4.56 -0.28
C LEU A 72 -1.32 -4.82 -1.19
N LEU A 73 -0.54 -3.78 -1.42
CA LEU A 73 0.81 -3.81 -1.95
C LEU A 73 1.75 -3.24 -0.88
N VAL A 74 2.73 -4.05 -0.43
CA VAL A 74 3.74 -3.62 0.54
C VAL A 74 5.12 -3.72 -0.10
N THR A 75 5.85 -2.60 -0.10
CA THR A 75 7.23 -2.53 -0.61
C THR A 75 8.19 -2.16 0.50
N ALA A 76 9.48 -2.48 0.29
CA ALA A 76 10.57 -1.95 1.09
C ALA A 76 11.76 -1.65 0.17
N GLY A 77 11.98 -0.37 -0.13
CA GLY A 77 12.77 0.01 -1.30
C GLY A 77 12.06 -0.46 -2.58
N ASP A 78 12.83 -0.91 -3.57
CA ASP A 78 12.30 -1.39 -4.85
C ASP A 78 11.73 -2.83 -4.80
N GLU A 79 11.82 -3.50 -3.65
CA GLU A 79 11.36 -4.86 -3.47
C GLU A 79 9.89 -4.90 -3.03
N VAL A 80 9.10 -5.77 -3.68
CA VAL A 80 7.73 -6.07 -3.25
C VAL A 80 7.76 -7.18 -2.20
N LEU A 81 7.28 -6.89 -0.99
CA LEU A 81 7.22 -7.85 0.12
C LEU A 81 5.87 -8.58 0.18
N PHE A 82 4.80 -7.94 -0.29
CA PHE A 82 3.46 -8.53 -0.31
C PHE A 82 2.61 -7.90 -1.41
N TYR A 83 1.83 -8.73 -2.09
CA TYR A 83 0.74 -8.31 -2.97
C TYR A 83 -0.42 -9.29 -2.87
N GLY A 84 -1.62 -8.81 -2.50
CA GLY A 84 -2.80 -9.66 -2.46
C GLY A 84 -4.01 -9.08 -1.73
N ALA A 85 -5.17 -9.69 -1.98
CA ALA A 85 -6.41 -9.38 -1.28
C ALA A 85 -6.30 -9.68 0.22
N VAL A 86 -6.91 -8.84 1.05
CA VAL A 86 -6.87 -8.98 2.50
C VAL A 86 -8.24 -8.94 3.14
N LEU A 87 -8.37 -9.60 4.29
CA LEU A 87 -9.55 -9.45 5.12
C LEU A 87 -9.56 -8.05 5.74
N PRO A 88 -10.70 -7.34 5.70
CA PRO A 88 -10.82 -6.06 6.35
C PRO A 88 -10.79 -6.26 7.88
N GLY A 89 -9.75 -5.74 8.52
CA GLY A 89 -9.64 -5.77 9.99
C GLY A 89 -8.26 -5.36 10.49
N ALA A 90 -8.25 -4.57 11.57
CA ALA A 90 -7.01 -4.05 12.16
C ALA A 90 -6.06 -5.16 12.62
N GLU A 91 -6.58 -6.23 13.25
CA GLU A 91 -5.75 -7.36 13.67
C GLU A 91 -5.08 -8.09 12.49
N HIS A 92 -5.76 -8.18 11.34
CA HIS A 92 -5.18 -8.83 10.16
C HIS A 92 -4.05 -7.99 9.56
N LEU A 93 -4.28 -6.68 9.42
CA LEU A 93 -3.25 -5.74 8.98
C LEU A 93 -2.05 -5.75 9.93
N HIS A 94 -2.32 -5.65 11.24
CA HIS A 94 -1.29 -5.63 12.26
C HIS A 94 -0.39 -6.87 12.20
N ARG A 95 -0.99 -8.07 12.14
CA ARG A 95 -0.25 -9.32 12.03
C ARG A 95 0.55 -9.42 10.73
N LEU A 96 -0.03 -9.01 9.60
CA LEU A 96 0.68 -9.00 8.32
C LEU A 96 1.94 -8.13 8.40
N LEU A 97 1.80 -6.87 8.83
CA LEU A 97 2.94 -5.96 8.92
C LEU A 97 3.99 -6.44 9.92
N ALA A 98 3.57 -6.99 11.06
CA ALA A 98 4.49 -7.57 12.04
C ALA A 98 5.30 -8.74 11.46
N VAL A 99 4.66 -9.60 10.65
CA VAL A 99 5.36 -10.71 9.95
C VAL A 99 6.36 -10.19 8.94
N LEU A 100 5.97 -9.23 8.09
CA LEU A 100 6.86 -8.64 7.07
C LEU A 100 8.07 -7.95 7.71
N GLN A 101 7.89 -7.27 8.85
CA GLN A 101 8.99 -6.67 9.60
C GLN A 101 9.91 -7.72 10.23
N ALA A 102 9.38 -8.85 10.69
CA ALA A 102 10.15 -9.90 11.38
C ALA A 102 10.92 -10.83 10.42
N GLN A 103 10.39 -11.09 9.23
CA GLN A 103 11.00 -12.02 8.26
C GLN A 103 12.23 -11.44 7.54
N GLY A 104 12.52 -10.14 7.72
CA GLY A 104 13.45 -9.42 6.86
C GLY A 104 12.84 -9.15 5.48
N GLN A 105 13.47 -8.31 4.68
CA GLN A 105 13.00 -7.98 3.33
C GLN A 105 13.15 -9.20 2.41
N GLN A 106 12.16 -10.08 2.42
CA GLN A 106 12.07 -11.22 1.51
C GLN A 106 11.11 -10.87 0.37
N PRO A 107 11.62 -10.56 -0.82
CA PRO A 107 10.77 -10.19 -1.94
C PRO A 107 9.92 -11.36 -2.42
N VAL A 108 8.71 -11.06 -2.86
CA VAL A 108 7.83 -12.01 -3.55
C VAL A 108 7.88 -11.73 -5.06
N PRO A 109 7.88 -12.78 -5.90
CA PRO A 109 7.74 -12.58 -7.34
C PRO A 109 6.36 -11.99 -7.64
N VAL A 110 6.33 -10.98 -8.49
CA VAL A 110 5.10 -10.33 -8.95
C VAL A 110 5.16 -10.07 -10.46
N ASP A 111 4.00 -9.88 -11.07
CA ASP A 111 3.91 -9.54 -12.48
C ASP A 111 4.35 -8.09 -12.75
N GLU A 112 4.64 -7.78 -14.02
CA GLU A 112 5.18 -6.50 -14.47
C GLU A 112 4.31 -5.29 -14.06
N GLY A 113 2.98 -5.44 -14.10
CA GLY A 113 2.05 -4.38 -13.70
C GLY A 113 2.20 -4.00 -12.22
N VAL A 114 2.32 -4.99 -11.34
CA VAL A 114 2.51 -4.77 -9.90
C VAL A 114 3.87 -4.12 -9.63
N PHE A 115 4.92 -4.61 -10.29
CA PHE A 115 6.26 -4.04 -10.18
C PHE A 115 6.30 -2.57 -10.64
N THR A 116 5.62 -2.26 -11.74
CA THR A 116 5.52 -0.89 -12.28
C THR A 116 4.79 0.04 -11.31
N LEU A 117 3.66 -0.40 -10.77
CA LEU A 117 2.92 0.37 -9.75
C LEU A 117 3.76 0.61 -8.49
N ALA A 118 4.47 -0.42 -8.01
CA ALA A 118 5.38 -0.31 -6.87
C ALA A 118 6.43 0.79 -7.08
N GLY A 119 7.11 0.81 -8.24
CA GLY A 119 8.09 1.84 -8.57
C GLY A 119 7.51 3.26 -8.63
N ARG A 120 6.29 3.41 -9.18
CA ARG A 120 5.58 4.70 -9.23
C ARG A 120 5.21 5.20 -7.83
N LEU A 121 4.68 4.33 -6.97
CA LEU A 121 4.35 4.66 -5.58
C LEU A 121 5.60 5.04 -4.79
N ASN A 122 6.68 4.25 -4.89
CA ASN A 122 7.95 4.57 -4.23
C ASN A 122 8.50 5.94 -4.65
N SER A 123 8.43 6.26 -5.95
CA SER A 123 8.83 7.56 -6.49
C SER A 123 7.98 8.71 -5.94
N LEU A 124 6.65 8.53 -5.85
CA LEU A 124 5.72 9.52 -5.30
C LEU A 124 5.97 9.78 -3.80
N ILE A 125 6.27 8.73 -3.05
CA ILE A 125 6.56 8.80 -1.61
C ILE A 125 7.96 9.39 -1.34
N GLY A 126 8.87 9.33 -2.31
CA GLY A 126 10.25 9.79 -2.17
C GLY A 126 11.16 8.78 -1.47
N VAL A 127 10.88 7.49 -1.66
CA VAL A 127 11.80 6.41 -1.25
C VAL A 127 13.06 6.54 -2.10
N GLN A 128 14.21 6.75 -1.47
CA GLN A 128 15.51 6.82 -2.14
C GLN A 128 16.09 5.41 -2.22
N SER A 129 16.30 4.90 -3.44
CA SER A 129 17.09 3.69 -3.71
C SER A 129 18.57 3.91 -3.41
#